data_AF-A0A8C3LTS8-F1
#
_entry.id   AF-A0A8C3LTS8-F1
#
_cell.length_a   1.000
_cell.length_b   1.000
_cell.length_c   1.000
_cell.angle_alpha   90.00
_cell.angle_beta   90.00
_cell.angle_gamma   90.00
#
_symmetry.space_group_name_H-M   'P 1'
#
loop_
_entity.id
_entity.type
_entity.pdbx_description
1 polymer ?
#
loop_
_entity_poly.entity_id
_entity_poly.type
_entity_poly.pdbx_seq_one_letter_code
_entity_poly.pdbx_strand_id
1 'polypeptide(L)'
;SCPKAEKPLDAAAPRLDPRCKPVDVGTDLVDWRKPLLWQVGYLGEKYDEWVHQPVDRPIRLFHSDFVEALSKTAWYVVFLVWTPVVLYLSWVSYTALAQGDTRLFSSFTTEYSIPVHKYYFPFIFLLGMFLWSLLEYLIHRFVFHMKPPASNYYLITLHFLLHGQHHKSPFDSSRLVFPPVPASLVIAFFYGVLRLLLPEVLGLSVFVGGLCGYVVYDMMHYYLHYGSPKEGTYLYGLKAYHVKHHFEHQKSGFGITTRFWDHPFRTLIPEETFEKED
;
A
#
# COMPACT_ATOMS: atom_id res chain seq x y z
N SER A 1 0.48 45.73 -44.46
CA SER A 1 0.37 44.36 -43.94
C SER A 1 0.68 44.38 -42.46
N CYS A 2 -0.35 44.36 -41.60
CA CYS A 2 -0.18 44.27 -40.15
C CYS A 2 0.35 42.88 -39.78
N PRO A 3 1.38 42.75 -38.91
CA PRO A 3 1.75 41.45 -38.39
C PRO A 3 0.66 40.98 -37.43
N LYS A 4 0.16 39.75 -37.66
CA LYS A 4 -0.75 39.07 -36.74
C LYS A 4 0.01 38.81 -35.44
N ALA A 5 -0.51 39.33 -34.34
CA ALA A 5 -0.08 38.94 -33.00
C ALA A 5 -0.32 37.44 -32.82
N GLU A 6 0.74 36.68 -32.54
CA GLU A 6 0.63 35.32 -32.03
C GLU A 6 -0.11 35.36 -30.69
N LYS A 7 -1.21 34.62 -30.59
CA LYS A 7 -1.87 34.37 -29.32
C LYS A 7 -0.89 33.60 -28.42
N PRO A 8 -0.78 33.93 -27.12
CA PRO A 8 -0.02 33.11 -26.19
C PRO A 8 -0.62 31.70 -26.18
N LEU A 9 0.26 30.70 -26.13
CA LEU A 9 -0.10 29.30 -25.91
C LEU A 9 -0.88 29.25 -24.59
N ASP A 10 -2.20 29.09 -24.66
CA ASP A 10 -3.02 28.84 -23.48
C ASP A 10 -2.44 27.63 -22.75
N ALA A 11 -1.96 27.83 -21.53
CA ALA A 11 -1.54 26.75 -20.66
C ALA A 11 -2.74 25.80 -20.49
N ALA A 12 -2.72 24.69 -21.22
CA ALA A 12 -3.79 23.70 -21.18
C ALA A 12 -4.02 23.31 -19.71
N ALA A 13 -5.23 23.51 -19.22
CA ALA A 13 -5.65 22.98 -17.93
C ALA A 13 -5.24 21.49 -17.86
N PRO A 14 -4.72 21.00 -16.72
CA PRO A 14 -4.30 19.61 -16.60
C PRO A 14 -5.45 18.71 -17.05
N ARG A 15 -5.17 17.87 -18.06
CA ARG A 15 -6.15 16.98 -18.66
C ARG A 15 -6.49 15.92 -17.62
N LEU A 16 -7.65 16.08 -16.98
CA LEU A 16 -8.16 15.15 -15.98
C LEU A 16 -8.28 13.74 -16.58
N ASP A 17 -7.94 12.71 -15.81
CA ASP A 17 -8.17 11.32 -16.23
C ASP A 17 -9.68 11.11 -16.48
N PRO A 18 -10.10 10.67 -17.69
CA PRO A 18 -11.51 10.55 -18.03
C PRO A 18 -12.26 9.48 -17.23
N ARG A 19 -11.53 8.58 -16.54
CA ARG A 19 -12.12 7.57 -15.64
C ARG A 19 -12.46 8.14 -14.27
N CYS A 20 -11.97 9.33 -13.93
CA CYS A 20 -12.26 10.00 -12.68
C CYS A 20 -13.56 10.83 -12.78
N LYS A 21 -14.32 10.85 -11.70
CA LYS A 21 -15.55 11.63 -11.58
C LYS A 21 -15.20 13.13 -11.45
N PRO A 22 -15.87 14.03 -12.19
CA PRO A 22 -15.72 15.46 -11.96
C PRO A 22 -16.28 15.85 -10.59
N VAL A 23 -15.65 16.81 -9.94
CA VAL A 23 -16.10 17.32 -8.63
C VAL A 23 -17.03 18.51 -8.83
N ASP A 24 -18.26 18.37 -8.38
CA ASP A 24 -19.22 19.48 -8.27
C ASP A 24 -19.30 19.96 -6.81
N VAL A 25 -18.71 21.13 -6.55
CA VAL A 25 -18.63 21.71 -5.19
C VAL A 25 -20.01 22.07 -4.62
N GLY A 26 -21.04 22.26 -5.47
CA GLY A 26 -22.39 22.61 -5.03
C GLY A 26 -23.24 21.40 -4.63
N THR A 27 -22.95 20.21 -5.14
CA THR A 27 -23.83 19.04 -5.01
C THR A 27 -23.15 17.78 -4.44
N ASP A 28 -21.81 17.76 -4.30
CA ASP A 28 -21.13 16.63 -3.70
C ASP A 28 -21.51 16.47 -2.22
N LEU A 29 -21.35 15.25 -1.71
CA LEU A 29 -21.70 14.89 -0.33
C LEU A 29 -20.72 15.50 0.70
N VAL A 30 -19.59 16.03 0.25
CA VAL A 30 -18.59 16.70 1.07
C VAL A 30 -18.29 18.10 0.53
N ASP A 31 -17.90 19.00 1.42
CA ASP A 31 -17.39 20.32 1.05
C ASP A 31 -15.90 20.21 0.72
N TRP A 32 -15.59 20.16 -0.57
CA TRP A 32 -14.22 20.08 -1.11
C TRP A 32 -13.36 21.34 -0.86
N ARG A 33 -13.94 22.41 -0.30
CA ARG A 33 -13.18 23.60 0.13
C ARG A 33 -12.65 23.44 1.56
N LYS A 34 -13.13 22.44 2.28
CA LYS A 34 -12.73 22.12 3.66
C LYS A 34 -11.95 20.81 3.72
N PRO A 35 -11.16 20.58 4.78
CA PRO A 35 -10.47 19.31 4.98
C PRO A 35 -11.45 18.15 5.14
N LEU A 36 -11.16 17.02 4.51
CA LEU A 36 -12.12 15.92 4.32
C LEU A 36 -12.21 14.96 5.52
N LEU A 37 -11.14 14.83 6.32
CA LEU A 37 -11.04 13.73 7.29
C LEU A 37 -12.22 13.67 8.25
N TRP A 38 -12.67 14.81 8.76
CA TRP A 38 -13.77 14.86 9.73
C TRP A 38 -15.15 15.03 9.06
N GLN A 39 -15.21 15.13 7.74
CA GLN A 39 -16.47 15.17 6.98
C GLN A 39 -16.96 13.76 6.65
N VAL A 40 -16.04 12.86 6.25
CA VAL A 40 -16.38 11.55 5.68
C VAL A 40 -17.15 10.64 6.64
N GLY A 41 -16.92 10.75 7.95
CA GLY A 41 -17.63 9.96 8.95
C GLY A 41 -19.15 10.23 8.98
N TYR A 42 -19.61 11.39 8.49
CA TYR A 42 -21.03 11.73 8.40
C TYR A 42 -21.73 11.17 7.16
N LEU A 43 -20.99 10.58 6.21
CA LEU A 43 -21.56 10.03 4.97
C LEU A 43 -22.41 8.77 5.21
N GLY A 44 -22.14 8.04 6.29
CA GLY A 44 -22.89 6.85 6.68
C GLY A 44 -23.02 5.84 5.54
N GLU A 45 -24.26 5.47 5.18
CA GLU A 45 -24.56 4.51 4.12
C GLU A 45 -24.00 4.91 2.74
N LYS A 46 -23.82 6.22 2.50
CA LYS A 46 -23.32 6.73 1.21
C LYS A 46 -21.79 6.65 1.09
N TYR A 47 -21.10 6.35 2.18
CA TYR A 47 -19.63 6.36 2.23
C TYR A 47 -19.01 5.36 1.25
N ASP A 48 -19.50 4.12 1.26
CA ASP A 48 -18.94 3.00 0.49
C ASP A 48 -18.95 3.31 -1.01
N GLU A 49 -20.05 3.84 -1.54
CA GLU A 49 -20.11 4.25 -2.94
C GLU A 49 -19.27 5.49 -3.21
N TRP A 50 -19.30 6.48 -2.31
CA TRP A 50 -18.62 7.76 -2.51
C TRP A 50 -17.09 7.64 -2.53
N VAL A 51 -16.51 6.82 -1.66
CA VAL A 51 -15.05 6.64 -1.53
C VAL A 51 -14.46 5.94 -2.74
N HIS A 52 -15.26 5.07 -3.36
CA HIS A 52 -14.96 4.25 -4.52
C HIS A 52 -15.29 4.92 -5.87
N GLN A 53 -15.55 6.22 -5.87
CA GLN A 53 -15.66 7.04 -7.07
C GLN A 53 -14.43 7.97 -7.15
N PRO A 54 -13.35 7.55 -7.83
CA PRO A 54 -12.09 8.29 -7.89
C PRO A 54 -12.27 9.70 -8.45
N VAL A 55 -11.51 10.65 -7.94
CA VAL A 55 -11.40 12.01 -8.45
C VAL A 55 -9.94 12.32 -8.77
N ASP A 56 -9.70 13.09 -9.82
CA ASP A 56 -8.35 13.49 -10.23
C ASP A 56 -8.01 14.86 -9.64
N ARG A 57 -7.73 14.88 -8.33
CA ARG A 57 -7.26 16.07 -7.62
C ARG A 57 -6.62 15.72 -6.28
N PRO A 58 -5.63 16.49 -5.82
CA PRO A 58 -5.13 16.37 -4.45
C PRO A 58 -6.23 16.62 -3.41
N ILE A 59 -6.10 15.97 -2.26
CA ILE A 59 -7.03 16.12 -1.13
C ILE A 59 -6.34 16.75 0.07
N ARG A 60 -7.13 17.44 0.88
CA ARG A 60 -6.70 17.99 2.17
C ARG A 60 -7.40 17.24 3.29
N LEU A 61 -6.65 16.78 4.30
CA LEU A 61 -7.21 16.03 5.43
C LEU A 61 -7.40 16.88 6.68
N PHE A 62 -6.48 17.81 6.95
CA PHE A 62 -6.48 18.59 8.20
C PHE A 62 -6.62 20.10 7.98
N HIS A 63 -7.18 20.81 8.97
CA HIS A 63 -7.27 22.27 8.94
C HIS A 63 -5.89 22.93 9.10
N SER A 64 -5.07 22.43 10.02
CA SER A 64 -3.72 22.94 10.25
C SER A 64 -2.77 22.56 9.11
N ASP A 65 -2.05 23.55 8.55
CA ASP A 65 -1.03 23.29 7.53
C ASP A 65 0.11 22.42 8.05
N PHE A 66 0.43 22.52 9.34
CA PHE A 66 1.45 21.70 9.98
C PHE A 66 1.04 20.22 10.00
N VAL A 67 -0.16 19.91 10.50
CA VAL A 67 -0.67 18.52 10.55
C VAL A 67 -0.90 17.97 9.14
N GLU A 68 -1.38 18.81 8.23
CA GLU A 68 -1.53 18.45 6.82
C GLU A 68 -0.18 18.05 6.20
N ALA A 69 0.88 18.82 6.44
CA ALA A 69 2.23 18.50 5.98
C ALA A 69 2.74 17.17 6.54
N LEU A 70 2.53 16.88 7.83
CA LEU A 70 2.94 15.61 8.46
C LEU A 70 2.22 14.39 7.89
N SER A 71 1.04 14.59 7.32
CA SER A 71 0.24 13.51 6.76
C SER A 71 0.58 13.20 5.29
N LYS A 72 1.40 14.04 4.64
CA LYS A 72 1.89 13.86 3.28
C LYS A 72 3.24 13.15 3.30
N THR A 73 3.36 12.08 2.51
CA THR A 73 4.60 11.30 2.44
C THR A 73 5.04 11.14 0.99
N ALA A 74 6.22 11.65 0.66
CA ALA A 74 6.83 11.40 -0.64
C ALA A 74 7.32 9.95 -0.72
N TRP A 75 7.25 9.33 -1.90
CA TRP A 75 7.58 7.92 -2.10
C TRP A 75 8.97 7.55 -1.56
N TYR A 76 9.99 8.38 -1.80
CA TYR A 76 11.37 8.09 -1.41
C TYR A 76 11.56 8.07 0.12
N VAL A 77 10.64 8.65 0.91
CA VAL A 77 10.72 8.65 2.38
C VAL A 77 10.67 7.23 2.93
N VAL A 78 9.79 6.37 2.39
CA VAL A 78 9.71 4.96 2.81
C VAL A 78 11.05 4.25 2.56
N PHE A 79 11.61 4.45 1.36
CA PHE A 79 12.90 3.86 1.01
C PHE A 79 14.04 4.35 1.93
N LEU A 80 14.12 5.67 2.16
CA LEU A 80 15.18 6.28 2.98
C LEU A 80 15.09 5.91 4.46
N VAL A 81 13.88 5.76 5.01
CA VAL A 81 13.70 5.39 6.42
C VAL A 81 13.98 3.91 6.64
N TRP A 82 13.39 3.04 5.83
CA TRP A 82 13.34 1.61 6.14
C TRP A 82 14.50 0.82 5.54
N THR A 83 15.10 1.25 4.43
CA THR A 83 16.25 0.52 3.84
C THR A 83 17.46 0.46 4.77
N PRO A 84 17.89 1.55 5.45
CA PRO A 84 18.96 1.47 6.44
C PRO A 84 18.64 0.53 7.60
N VAL A 85 17.37 0.51 8.04
CA VAL A 85 16.90 -0.42 9.09
C VAL A 85 17.00 -1.87 8.60
N VAL A 86 16.55 -2.16 7.37
CA VAL A 86 16.66 -3.49 6.77
C VAL A 86 18.11 -3.94 6.66
N LEU A 87 19.02 -3.06 6.20
CA LEU A 87 20.45 -3.39 6.08
C LEU A 87 21.09 -3.66 7.44
N TYR A 88 20.84 -2.79 8.42
CA TYR A 88 21.37 -2.93 9.77
C TYR A 88 20.85 -4.20 10.45
N LEU A 89 19.53 -4.44 10.44
CA LEU A 89 18.94 -5.62 11.06
C LEU A 89 19.34 -6.91 10.34
N SER A 90 19.54 -6.88 9.02
CA SER A 90 20.06 -8.03 8.27
C SER A 90 21.48 -8.37 8.71
N TRP A 91 22.33 -7.36 8.91
CA TRP A 91 23.67 -7.55 9.46
C TRP A 91 23.64 -8.10 10.90
N VAL A 92 22.77 -7.58 11.76
CA VAL A 92 22.58 -8.09 13.13
C VAL A 92 22.12 -9.55 13.11
N SER A 93 21.11 -9.89 12.29
CA SER A 93 20.62 -11.26 12.14
C SER A 93 21.71 -12.20 11.64
N TYR A 94 22.47 -11.81 10.62
CA TYR A 94 23.53 -12.65 10.06
C TYR A 94 24.66 -12.88 11.05
N THR A 95 25.09 -11.84 11.78
CA THR A 95 26.16 -11.94 12.79
C THR A 95 25.72 -12.76 14.00
N ALA A 96 24.47 -12.62 14.46
CA ALA A 96 23.92 -13.45 15.53
C ALA A 96 23.82 -14.93 15.13
N LEU A 97 23.35 -15.24 13.91
CA LEU A 97 23.34 -16.62 13.40
C LEU A 97 24.75 -17.20 13.20
N ALA A 98 25.77 -16.34 12.99
CA ALA A 98 27.16 -16.76 12.85
C ALA A 98 27.81 -17.18 14.18
N GLN A 99 27.26 -16.77 15.33
CA GLN A 99 27.73 -17.19 16.64
C GLN A 99 27.45 -18.68 16.90
N GLY A 100 26.46 -19.27 16.22
CA GLY A 100 26.16 -20.71 16.28
C GLY A 100 25.25 -21.13 17.43
N ASP A 101 24.79 -20.20 18.26
CA ASP A 101 23.98 -20.47 19.45
C ASP A 101 22.47 -20.58 19.15
N THR A 102 22.05 -20.22 17.94
CA THR A 102 20.63 -20.22 17.56
C THR A 102 20.15 -21.64 17.28
N ARG A 103 19.12 -22.08 18.01
CA ARG A 103 18.50 -23.40 17.82
C ARG A 103 16.99 -23.29 17.63
N LEU A 104 16.46 -24.06 16.70
CA LEU A 104 15.03 -24.24 16.50
C LEU A 104 14.48 -25.19 17.56
N PHE A 105 13.22 -25.02 17.96
CA PHE A 105 12.51 -25.82 18.98
C PHE A 105 13.09 -25.81 20.40
N SER A 106 14.12 -25.01 20.69
CA SER A 106 14.73 -24.93 22.02
C SER A 106 13.73 -24.55 23.13
N SER A 107 12.67 -23.82 22.77
CA SER A 107 11.59 -23.44 23.70
C SER A 107 10.65 -24.60 24.06
N PHE A 108 10.64 -25.70 23.29
CA PHE A 108 9.75 -26.84 23.49
C PHE A 108 10.50 -28.10 23.95
N THR A 109 11.72 -28.33 23.45
CA THR A 109 12.56 -29.47 23.85
C THR A 109 14.03 -29.19 23.52
N THR A 110 14.94 -29.63 24.38
CA THR A 110 16.38 -29.58 24.14
C THR A 110 16.88 -30.77 23.31
N GLU A 111 16.19 -31.92 23.36
CA GLU A 111 16.61 -33.17 22.72
C GLU A 111 16.52 -33.13 21.19
N TYR A 112 15.58 -32.37 20.62
CA TYR A 112 15.35 -32.27 19.18
C TYR A 112 15.67 -30.88 18.61
N SER A 113 16.51 -30.11 19.31
CA SER A 113 16.83 -28.75 18.90
C SER A 113 17.77 -28.74 17.69
N ILE A 114 17.34 -28.07 16.59
CA ILE A 114 18.09 -28.04 15.33
C ILE A 114 18.92 -26.76 15.27
N PRO A 115 20.25 -26.82 15.11
CA PRO A 115 21.09 -25.63 15.00
C PRO A 115 20.80 -24.87 13.70
N VAL A 116 20.61 -23.55 13.80
CA VAL A 116 20.39 -22.65 12.66
C VAL A 116 21.66 -21.84 12.43
N HIS A 117 22.40 -22.19 11.38
CA HIS A 117 23.62 -21.50 10.98
C HIS A 117 23.35 -20.29 10.08
N LYS A 118 24.30 -19.34 9.99
CA LYS A 118 24.21 -18.13 9.15
C LYS A 118 23.87 -18.37 7.67
N TYR A 119 24.17 -19.55 7.13
CA TYR A 119 23.84 -19.90 5.73
C TYR A 119 22.34 -20.05 5.47
N TYR A 120 21.54 -20.22 6.52
CA TYR A 120 20.08 -20.24 6.40
C TYR A 120 19.47 -18.83 6.33
N PHE A 121 20.24 -17.78 6.65
CA PHE A 121 19.74 -16.40 6.66
C PHE A 121 19.03 -15.98 5.37
N PRO A 122 19.58 -16.21 4.15
CA PRO A 122 18.89 -15.82 2.92
C PRO A 122 17.52 -16.50 2.76
N PHE A 123 17.39 -17.77 3.16
CA PHE A 123 16.13 -18.51 3.06
C PHE A 123 15.10 -18.00 4.08
N ILE A 124 15.53 -17.70 5.30
CA ILE A 124 14.67 -17.13 6.34
C ILE A 124 14.22 -15.72 5.94
N PHE A 125 15.12 -14.94 5.36
CA PHE A 125 14.82 -13.61 4.82
C PHE A 125 13.78 -13.68 3.69
N LEU A 126 13.97 -14.60 2.73
CA LEU A 126 13.02 -14.83 1.65
C LEU A 126 11.67 -15.36 2.16
N LEU A 127 11.66 -16.19 3.20
CA LEU A 127 10.44 -16.58 3.89
C LEU A 127 9.73 -15.36 4.49
N GLY A 128 10.46 -14.44 5.11
CA GLY A 128 9.93 -13.17 5.59
C GLY A 128 9.27 -12.35 4.47
N MET A 129 9.94 -12.20 3.32
CA MET A 129 9.37 -11.51 2.14
C MET A 129 8.13 -12.22 1.60
N PHE A 130 8.13 -13.56 1.55
CA PHE A 130 6.98 -14.34 1.12
C PHE A 130 5.79 -14.18 2.07
N LEU A 131 6.03 -14.23 3.40
CA LEU A 131 5.01 -13.97 4.41
C LEU A 131 4.48 -12.53 4.34
N TRP A 132 5.33 -11.57 4.00
CA TRP A 132 4.87 -10.21 3.71
C TRP A 132 3.90 -10.19 2.53
N SER A 133 4.17 -10.89 1.43
CA SER A 133 3.23 -10.91 0.29
C SER A 133 1.84 -11.44 0.66
N LEU A 134 1.77 -12.38 1.63
CA LEU A 134 0.50 -12.83 2.19
C LEU A 134 -0.13 -11.75 3.06
N LEU A 135 0.67 -11.11 3.92
CA LEU A 135 0.19 -10.04 4.79
C LEU A 135 -0.30 -8.82 4.01
N GLU A 136 0.38 -8.44 2.94
CA GLU A 136 -0.05 -7.46 1.95
C GLU A 136 -1.47 -7.79 1.46
N TYR A 137 -1.68 -9.01 0.96
CA TYR A 137 -2.99 -9.46 0.49
C TYR A 137 -4.06 -9.36 1.59
N LEU A 138 -3.75 -9.83 2.80
CA LEU A 138 -4.69 -9.85 3.92
C LEU A 138 -5.03 -8.44 4.41
N ILE A 139 -4.05 -7.55 4.56
CA ILE A 139 -4.26 -6.16 4.94
C ILE A 139 -5.05 -5.45 3.84
N HIS A 140 -4.66 -5.61 2.58
CA HIS A 140 -5.33 -4.94 1.48
C HIS A 140 -6.81 -5.38 1.39
N ARG A 141 -7.08 -6.68 1.48
CA ARG A 141 -8.45 -7.21 1.40
C ARG A 141 -9.30 -6.91 2.64
N PHE A 142 -8.79 -7.18 3.83
CA PHE A 142 -9.63 -7.21 5.05
C PHE A 142 -9.55 -5.94 5.89
N VAL A 143 -8.50 -5.13 5.72
CA VAL A 143 -8.33 -3.88 6.47
C VAL A 143 -8.56 -2.68 5.56
N PHE A 144 -7.87 -2.64 4.42
CA PHE A 144 -7.96 -1.51 3.49
C PHE A 144 -9.24 -1.50 2.65
N HIS A 145 -9.86 -2.67 2.45
CA HIS A 145 -11.19 -2.82 1.82
C HIS A 145 -12.26 -3.29 2.82
N MET A 146 -12.08 -3.01 4.11
CA MET A 146 -13.12 -3.26 5.09
C MET A 146 -14.36 -2.40 4.77
N LYS A 147 -15.56 -2.96 4.97
CA LYS A 147 -16.80 -2.18 4.92
C LYS A 147 -17.17 -1.71 6.32
N PRO A 148 -16.84 -0.47 6.72
CA PRO A 148 -17.19 0.04 8.03
C PRO A 148 -18.72 0.09 8.20
N PRO A 149 -19.28 -0.18 9.40
CA PRO A 149 -20.70 0.01 9.67
C PRO A 149 -21.08 1.47 9.42
N ALA A 150 -22.17 1.69 8.68
CA ALA A 150 -22.64 3.04 8.33
C ALA A 150 -22.97 3.92 9.53
N SER A 151 -23.30 3.31 10.68
CA SER A 151 -23.57 4.00 11.93
C SER A 151 -22.30 4.44 12.69
N ASN A 152 -21.11 3.96 12.29
CA ASN A 152 -19.87 4.21 13.03
C ASN A 152 -19.00 5.26 12.34
N TYR A 153 -19.20 6.51 12.73
CA TYR A 153 -18.43 7.68 12.28
C TYR A 153 -16.91 7.47 12.32
N TYR A 154 -16.39 6.94 13.42
CA TYR A 154 -14.94 6.82 13.63
C TYR A 154 -14.32 5.72 12.78
N LEU A 155 -15.02 4.60 12.58
CA LEU A 155 -14.52 3.52 11.75
C LEU A 155 -14.54 3.88 10.25
N ILE A 156 -15.54 4.66 9.81
CA ILE A 156 -15.55 5.27 8.47
C ILE A 156 -14.36 6.21 8.30
N THR A 157 -14.13 7.08 9.28
CA THR A 157 -13.00 8.03 9.26
C THR A 157 -11.65 7.31 9.24
N LEU A 158 -11.51 6.24 10.03
CA LEU A 158 -10.31 5.41 10.07
C LEU A 158 -10.06 4.70 8.72
N HIS A 159 -11.09 4.09 8.13
CA HIS A 159 -10.99 3.47 6.80
C HIS A 159 -10.52 4.49 5.74
N PHE A 160 -11.09 5.70 5.76
CA PHE A 160 -10.67 6.76 4.86
C PHE A 160 -9.19 7.11 5.03
N LEU A 161 -8.72 7.23 6.27
CA LEU A 161 -7.31 7.52 6.55
C LEU A 161 -6.37 6.39 6.10
N LEU A 162 -6.76 5.13 6.29
CA LEU A 162 -5.93 3.97 5.97
C LEU A 162 -5.79 3.73 4.46
N HIS A 163 -6.90 3.79 3.72
CA HIS A 163 -6.89 3.46 2.29
C HIS A 163 -7.96 4.17 1.46
N GLY A 164 -9.11 4.53 2.04
CA GLY A 164 -10.18 5.17 1.29
C GLY A 164 -9.75 6.49 0.62
N GLN A 165 -8.84 7.24 1.23
CA GLN A 165 -8.28 8.45 0.63
C GLN A 165 -7.52 8.19 -0.67
N HIS A 166 -6.87 7.02 -0.76
CA HIS A 166 -6.10 6.61 -1.94
C HIS A 166 -7.04 6.17 -3.07
N HIS A 167 -8.09 5.39 -2.78
CA HIS A 167 -9.13 5.10 -3.79
C HIS A 167 -9.86 6.36 -4.24
N LYS A 168 -10.09 7.30 -3.32
CA LYS A 168 -10.77 8.54 -3.66
C LYS A 168 -9.91 9.44 -4.53
N SER A 169 -8.60 9.52 -4.27
CA SER A 169 -7.65 10.29 -5.06
C SER A 169 -6.40 9.47 -5.41
N PRO A 170 -6.50 8.59 -6.42
CA PRO A 170 -5.43 7.64 -6.76
C PRO A 170 -4.19 8.33 -7.36
N PHE A 171 -4.33 9.58 -7.80
CA PHE A 171 -3.27 10.39 -8.39
C PHE A 171 -2.75 11.51 -7.46
N ASP A 172 -3.08 11.47 -6.17
CA ASP A 172 -2.36 12.27 -5.15
C ASP A 172 -1.07 11.58 -4.73
N SER A 173 0.05 12.01 -5.31
CA SER A 173 1.37 11.40 -5.10
C SER A 173 1.88 11.46 -3.67
N SER A 174 1.28 12.32 -2.83
CA SER A 174 1.67 12.49 -1.43
C SER A 174 0.84 11.65 -0.46
N ARG A 175 -0.18 10.93 -0.95
CA ARG A 175 -1.18 10.18 -0.17
C ARG A 175 -1.28 8.70 -0.56
N LEU A 176 -0.24 8.17 -1.22
CA LEU A 176 -0.19 6.80 -1.69
C LEU A 176 0.56 5.87 -0.73
N VAL A 177 1.82 6.20 -0.43
CA VAL A 177 2.67 5.35 0.42
C VAL A 177 2.33 5.52 1.90
N PHE A 178 2.55 4.48 2.70
CA PHE A 178 2.16 4.53 4.11
C PHE A 178 3.14 5.39 4.92
N PRO A 179 2.69 6.42 5.67
CA PRO A 179 3.59 7.32 6.38
C PRO A 179 4.44 6.59 7.45
N PRO A 180 5.74 6.90 7.61
CA PRO A 180 6.64 6.12 8.49
C PRO A 180 6.21 6.06 9.96
N VAL A 181 5.64 7.14 10.51
CA VAL A 181 5.23 7.18 11.92
C VAL A 181 4.11 6.16 12.20
N PRO A 182 2.93 6.19 11.54
CA PRO A 182 1.94 5.13 11.71
C PRO A 182 2.44 3.76 11.25
N ALA A 183 3.28 3.67 10.20
CA ALA A 183 3.92 2.42 9.78
C ALA A 183 4.71 1.79 10.93
N SER A 184 5.47 2.59 11.69
CA SER A 184 6.30 2.09 12.80
C SER A 184 5.50 1.39 13.89
N LEU A 185 4.26 1.82 14.16
CA LEU A 185 3.37 1.17 15.13
C LEU A 185 2.94 -0.22 14.63
N VAL A 186 2.57 -0.32 13.35
CA VAL A 186 2.17 -1.58 12.71
C VAL A 186 3.37 -2.53 12.64
N ILE A 187 4.53 -2.03 12.25
CA ILE A 187 5.80 -2.77 12.18
C ILE A 187 6.18 -3.28 13.58
N ALA A 188 6.08 -2.45 14.62
CA ALA A 188 6.37 -2.85 16.00
C ALA A 188 5.41 -3.93 16.51
N PHE A 189 4.11 -3.84 16.15
CA PHE A 189 3.14 -4.88 16.46
C PHE A 189 3.53 -6.23 15.85
N PHE A 190 3.83 -6.27 14.54
CA PHE A 190 4.24 -7.52 13.88
C PHE A 190 5.59 -8.04 14.38
N TYR A 191 6.53 -7.17 14.70
CA TYR A 191 7.77 -7.57 15.37
C TYR A 191 7.50 -8.24 16.72
N GLY A 192 6.63 -7.64 17.54
CA GLY A 192 6.20 -8.22 18.82
C GLY A 192 5.55 -9.60 18.66
N VAL A 193 4.68 -9.77 17.66
CA VAL A 193 4.07 -11.08 17.34
C VAL A 193 5.15 -12.11 16.98
N LEU A 194 6.11 -11.77 16.11
CA LEU A 194 7.20 -12.67 15.75
C LEU A 194 8.09 -13.04 16.94
N ARG A 195 8.31 -12.10 17.87
CA ARG A 195 9.06 -12.33 19.13
C ARG A 195 8.35 -13.26 20.10
N LEU A 196 7.02 -13.33 20.05
CA LEU A 196 6.24 -14.27 20.85
C LEU A 196 6.21 -15.68 20.24
N LEU A 197 6.28 -15.78 18.91
CA LEU A 197 6.13 -17.03 18.18
C LEU A 197 7.46 -17.75 17.87
N LEU A 198 8.55 -17.00 17.73
CA LEU A 198 9.83 -17.52 17.24
C LEU A 198 10.99 -17.19 18.21
N PRO A 199 12.04 -18.03 18.27
CA PRO A 199 13.28 -17.67 18.93
C PRO A 199 13.81 -16.32 18.44
N GLU A 200 14.38 -15.52 19.33
CA GLU A 200 14.80 -14.13 19.12
C GLU A 200 15.45 -13.87 17.75
N VAL A 201 16.54 -14.57 17.44
CA VAL A 201 17.31 -14.36 16.20
C VAL A 201 16.52 -14.79 14.96
N LEU A 202 15.73 -15.86 15.07
CA LEU A 202 14.88 -16.36 13.98
C LEU A 202 13.74 -15.37 13.71
N GLY A 203 13.06 -14.91 14.76
CA GLY A 203 12.01 -13.90 14.68
C GLY A 203 12.52 -12.61 14.05
N LEU A 204 13.70 -12.12 14.46
CA LEU A 204 14.33 -10.95 13.85
C LEU A 204 14.66 -11.17 12.37
N SER A 205 15.16 -12.36 12.01
CA SER A 205 15.52 -12.71 10.63
C SER A 205 14.31 -12.80 9.70
N VAL A 206 13.19 -13.36 10.18
CA VAL A 206 11.91 -13.35 9.44
C VAL A 206 11.37 -11.92 9.35
N PHE A 207 11.42 -11.18 10.45
CA PHE A 207 10.95 -9.80 10.52
C PHE A 207 11.66 -8.89 9.51
N VAL A 208 12.99 -8.95 9.42
CA VAL A 208 13.74 -8.08 8.51
C VAL A 208 13.46 -8.41 7.03
N GLY A 209 13.25 -9.69 6.71
CA GLY A 209 12.75 -10.11 5.40
C GLY A 209 11.35 -9.55 5.11
N GLY A 210 10.44 -9.62 6.08
CA GLY A 210 9.10 -9.03 5.96
C GLY A 210 9.12 -7.52 5.79
N LEU A 211 9.97 -6.81 6.53
CA LEU A 211 10.17 -5.36 6.42
C LEU A 211 10.72 -4.97 5.03
N CYS A 212 11.64 -5.77 4.48
CA CYS A 212 12.09 -5.60 3.10
C CYS A 212 10.94 -5.81 2.11
N GLY A 213 10.11 -6.84 2.32
CA GLY A 213 8.88 -7.05 1.57
C GLY A 213 7.96 -5.83 1.57
N TYR A 214 7.75 -5.20 2.73
CA TYR A 214 6.98 -3.96 2.87
C TYR A 214 7.55 -2.81 2.04
N VAL A 215 8.87 -2.58 2.10
CA VAL A 215 9.50 -1.54 1.28
C VAL A 215 9.29 -1.82 -0.21
N VAL A 216 9.49 -3.06 -0.66
CA VAL A 216 9.25 -3.46 -2.05
C VAL A 216 7.78 -3.22 -2.43
N TYR A 217 6.84 -3.56 -1.56
CA TYR A 217 5.41 -3.32 -1.76
C TYR A 217 5.08 -1.84 -1.97
N ASP A 218 5.51 -0.94 -1.07
CA ASP A 218 5.17 0.48 -1.19
C ASP A 218 5.81 1.11 -2.44
N MET A 219 7.03 0.69 -2.79
CA MET A 219 7.71 1.17 -4.00
C MET A 219 7.05 0.65 -5.27
N MET A 220 6.66 -0.62 -5.30
CA MET A 220 5.90 -1.22 -6.39
C MET A 220 4.56 -0.51 -6.53
N HIS A 221 3.80 -0.35 -5.44
CA HIS A 221 2.50 0.31 -5.45
C HIS A 221 2.59 1.72 -6.05
N TYR A 222 3.56 2.51 -5.58
CA TYR A 222 3.81 3.84 -6.14
C TYR A 222 4.17 3.80 -7.64
N TYR A 223 5.06 2.88 -8.02
CA TYR A 223 5.46 2.70 -9.42
C TYR A 223 4.30 2.25 -10.32
N LEU A 224 3.35 1.47 -9.84
CA LEU A 224 2.17 1.08 -10.62
C LEU A 224 1.26 2.29 -10.91
N HIS A 225 1.18 3.28 -10.03
CA HIS A 225 0.43 4.52 -10.29
C HIS A 225 1.20 5.50 -11.21
N TYR A 226 2.48 5.75 -10.93
CA TYR A 226 3.23 6.85 -11.55
C TYR A 226 4.28 6.41 -12.58
N GLY A 227 4.71 5.16 -12.54
CA GLY A 227 5.69 4.61 -13.48
C GLY A 227 5.10 4.31 -14.85
N SER A 228 5.96 4.13 -15.85
CA SER A 228 5.58 3.72 -17.20
C SER A 228 6.29 2.40 -17.56
N PRO A 229 5.83 1.26 -17.02
CA PRO A 229 6.39 -0.04 -17.37
C PRO A 229 6.16 -0.32 -18.86
N LYS A 230 7.15 -0.95 -19.51
CA LYS A 230 7.08 -1.28 -20.93
C LYS A 230 5.96 -2.30 -21.20
N GLU A 231 5.19 -2.09 -22.26
CA GLU A 231 4.15 -3.03 -22.72
C GLU A 231 4.70 -4.45 -22.87
N GLY A 232 3.87 -5.44 -22.53
CA GLY A 232 4.22 -6.87 -22.55
C GLY A 232 5.11 -7.34 -21.38
N THR A 233 5.54 -6.45 -20.48
CA THR A 233 6.27 -6.85 -19.26
C THR A 233 5.32 -7.24 -18.14
N TYR A 234 5.82 -8.03 -17.18
CA TYR A 234 5.08 -8.37 -15.97
C TYR A 234 4.59 -7.13 -15.19
N LEU A 235 5.43 -6.11 -15.05
CA LEU A 235 5.07 -4.85 -14.37
C LEU A 235 3.97 -4.08 -15.10
N TYR A 236 3.93 -4.14 -16.44
CA TYR A 236 2.83 -3.56 -17.20
C TYR A 236 1.52 -4.30 -16.91
N GLY A 237 1.57 -5.64 -16.88
CA GLY A 237 0.44 -6.46 -16.47
C GLY A 237 -0.04 -6.14 -15.06
N LEU A 238 0.86 -5.98 -14.09
CA LEU A 238 0.50 -5.56 -12.73
C LEU A 238 -0.09 -4.15 -12.69
N LYS A 239 0.46 -3.21 -13.47
CA LYS A 239 -0.09 -1.84 -13.56
C LYS A 239 -1.52 -1.87 -14.07
N ALA A 240 -1.77 -2.56 -15.19
CA ALA A 240 -3.12 -2.69 -15.73
C ALA A 240 -4.08 -3.34 -14.72
N TYR A 241 -3.63 -4.40 -14.05
CA TYR A 241 -4.40 -5.10 -13.02
C TYR A 241 -4.78 -4.20 -11.84
N HIS A 242 -3.81 -3.46 -11.30
CA HIS A 242 -4.04 -2.54 -10.18
C HIS A 242 -4.92 -1.33 -10.57
N VAL A 243 -4.76 -0.84 -11.79
CA VAL A 243 -5.67 0.19 -12.32
C VAL A 243 -7.10 -0.36 -12.42
N LYS A 244 -7.30 -1.59 -12.92
CA LYS A 244 -8.63 -2.22 -12.94
C LYS A 244 -9.21 -2.38 -11.53
N HIS A 245 -8.38 -2.71 -10.53
CA HIS A 245 -8.80 -2.73 -9.13
C HIS A 245 -9.38 -1.37 -8.68
N HIS A 246 -8.71 -0.26 -9.02
CA HIS A 246 -9.18 1.09 -8.66
C HIS A 246 -10.50 1.51 -9.33
N PHE A 247 -10.64 1.23 -10.63
CA PHE A 247 -11.69 1.84 -11.46
C PHE A 247 -12.86 0.91 -11.81
N GLU A 248 -12.67 -0.41 -11.77
CA GLU A 248 -13.65 -1.39 -12.29
C GLU A 248 -13.98 -2.49 -11.28
N HIS A 249 -12.97 -3.01 -10.57
CA HIS A 249 -13.05 -4.25 -9.81
C HIS A 249 -12.54 -4.11 -8.37
N GLN A 250 -13.04 -3.15 -7.60
CA GLN A 250 -12.56 -2.84 -6.24
C GLN A 250 -12.71 -3.99 -5.22
N LYS A 251 -13.56 -4.98 -5.52
CA LYS A 251 -13.75 -6.19 -4.69
C LYS A 251 -12.86 -7.37 -5.14
N SER A 252 -11.88 -7.13 -6.00
CA SER A 252 -10.96 -8.14 -6.55
C SER A 252 -9.60 -7.48 -6.83
N GLY A 253 -8.55 -8.25 -7.05
CA GLY A 253 -7.22 -7.71 -7.31
C GLY A 253 -6.55 -7.08 -6.09
N PHE A 254 -6.54 -7.80 -4.97
CA PHE A 254 -5.93 -7.30 -3.75
C PHE A 254 -4.40 -7.48 -3.73
N GLY A 255 -3.83 -8.29 -4.63
CA GLY A 255 -2.38 -8.40 -4.79
C GLY A 255 -1.78 -7.23 -5.56
N ILE A 256 -0.85 -6.49 -4.94
CA ILE A 256 -0.16 -5.35 -5.55
C ILE A 256 1.21 -5.77 -6.10
N THR A 257 2.02 -6.45 -5.28
CA THR A 257 3.35 -6.95 -5.70
C THR A 257 3.24 -8.18 -6.60
N THR A 258 2.19 -8.98 -6.40
CA THR A 258 1.92 -10.20 -7.17
C THR A 258 0.45 -10.56 -7.10
N ARG A 259 -0.07 -11.18 -8.18
CA ARG A 259 -1.43 -11.75 -8.23
C ARG A 259 -1.54 -13.11 -7.54
N PHE A 260 -0.44 -13.66 -7.01
CA PHE A 260 -0.37 -15.03 -6.49
C PHE A 260 -1.49 -15.36 -5.51
N TRP A 261 -1.74 -14.50 -4.52
CA TRP A 261 -2.76 -14.74 -3.49
C TRP A 261 -4.20 -14.50 -3.98
N ASP A 262 -4.41 -13.77 -5.07
CA ASP A 262 -5.74 -13.64 -5.67
C ASP A 262 -6.27 -14.97 -6.24
N HIS A 263 -5.39 -15.90 -6.64
CA HIS A 263 -5.78 -17.22 -7.15
C HIS A 263 -6.41 -18.14 -6.09
N PRO A 264 -5.71 -18.55 -5.01
CA PRO A 264 -6.25 -19.48 -4.03
C PRO A 264 -7.48 -18.91 -3.29
N PHE A 265 -7.56 -17.58 -3.17
CA PHE A 265 -8.65 -16.90 -2.49
C PHE A 265 -9.78 -16.42 -3.42
N ARG A 266 -9.70 -16.73 -4.73
CA ARG A 266 -10.71 -16.44 -5.76
C ARG A 266 -11.10 -14.96 -5.83
N THR A 267 -10.09 -14.10 -5.83
CA THR A 267 -10.24 -12.64 -5.98
C THR A 267 -9.50 -12.11 -7.21
N LEU A 268 -9.21 -12.98 -8.19
CA LEU A 268 -8.55 -12.57 -9.43
C LEU A 268 -9.49 -11.68 -10.25
N ILE A 269 -8.98 -10.55 -10.75
CA ILE A 269 -9.72 -9.73 -11.73
C ILE A 269 -9.83 -10.52 -13.05
N PRO A 270 -11.03 -10.68 -13.63
CA PRO A 270 -11.20 -11.34 -14.92
C PRO A 270 -10.32 -10.68 -15.99
N GLU A 271 -9.58 -11.48 -16.75
CA GLU A 271 -8.96 -10.99 -17.97
C GLU A 271 -10.07 -10.79 -19.00
N GLU A 272 -10.19 -9.58 -19.56
CA GLU A 272 -11.06 -9.37 -20.71
C GLU A 272 -10.44 -10.11 -21.89
N THR A 273 -10.95 -11.31 -22.16
CA THR A 273 -10.78 -11.93 -23.47
C THR A 273 -11.50 -11.05 -24.47
N PHE A 274 -10.77 -10.18 -25.16
CA PHE A 274 -11.21 -9.72 -26.47
C PHE A 274 -11.23 -10.98 -27.34
N GLU A 275 -12.39 -11.64 -27.42
CA GLU A 275 -12.66 -12.52 -28.54
C GLU A 275 -12.44 -11.65 -29.78
N LYS A 276 -11.39 -11.97 -30.53
CA LYS A 276 -11.30 -11.50 -31.90
C LYS A 276 -12.54 -12.08 -32.57
N GLU A 277 -13.53 -11.24 -32.84
CA GLU A 277 -14.55 -11.57 -33.84
C GLU A 277 -13.77 -11.81 -35.14
N ASP A 278 -13.62 -13.08 -35.49
CA ASP A 278 -13.14 -13.56 -36.79
C ASP A 278 -14.23 -13.35 -37.87
#